data_AF-I4EYP3-F1
#
_entry.id   AF-I4EYP3-F1
#
_cell.length_a   1.000
_cell.length_b   1.000
_cell.length_c   1.000
_cell.angle_alpha   90.00
_cell.angle_beta   90.00
_cell.angle_gamma   90.00
#
_symmetry.space_group_name_H-M   'P 1'
#
loop_
_entity.id
_entity.type
_entity.pdbx_description
1 polymer ?
#
loop_
_entity_poly.entity_id
_entity_poly.type
_entity_poly.pdbx_seq_one_letter_code
_entity_poly.pdbx_strand_id
1 'polypeptide(L)'
;MTLVETFHAALSSLAVNLPRPELLPERLARACAQVLPVDGAGISHFFTADRRLPLGASDPVSAEAERLQFTAGEGPCLSAHAEGTPIVAGESTIEARWPAFPGTLVTHTPIRGTILLPLRHGLQGIGAVDLYVVPPNDVASLSVQDALAITEEIAVVLQAQSLHDRQHSDGPAWLDAPAAQQRSTVW
;
A
#
# COMPACT_ATOMS: atom_id res chain seq x y z
N MET A 1 -14.13 2.35 20.57
CA MET A 1 -13.46 2.91 19.39
C MET A 1 -13.45 1.82 18.33
N THR A 2 -13.96 2.09 17.14
CA THR A 2 -13.96 1.15 16.02
C THR A 2 -12.52 0.97 15.50
N LEU A 3 -12.29 -0.06 14.69
CA LEU A 3 -10.99 -0.27 14.05
C LEU A 3 -10.57 0.95 13.20
N VAL A 4 -11.49 1.50 12.42
CA VAL A 4 -11.28 2.69 11.58
C VAL A 4 -10.99 3.92 12.44
N GLU A 5 -11.71 4.15 13.53
CA GLU A 5 -11.42 5.25 14.46
C GLU A 5 -10.01 5.10 15.07
N THR A 6 -9.60 3.87 15.39
CA THR A 6 -8.26 3.57 15.91
C THR A 6 -7.17 3.86 14.87
N PHE A 7 -7.41 3.49 13.62
CA PHE A 7 -6.52 3.79 12.50
C PHE A 7 -6.32 5.30 12.32
N HIS A 8 -7.41 6.08 12.29
CA HIS A 8 -7.33 7.54 12.15
C HIS A 8 -6.63 8.21 13.35
N ALA A 9 -6.85 7.69 14.57
CA ALA A 9 -6.14 8.16 15.75
C ALA A 9 -4.62 7.87 15.66
N ALA A 10 -4.24 6.66 15.23
CA ALA A 10 -2.85 6.29 14.99
C ALA A 10 -2.18 7.17 13.92
N LEU A 11 -2.86 7.37 12.79
CA LEU A 11 -2.41 8.23 11.70
C LEU A 11 -2.18 9.68 12.17
N SER A 12 -3.12 10.22 12.94
CA SER A 12 -3.05 11.58 13.49
C SER A 12 -1.86 11.73 14.47
N SER A 13 -1.65 10.73 15.32
CA SER A 13 -0.50 10.70 16.25
C SER A 13 0.84 10.67 15.50
N LEU A 14 0.94 9.85 14.45
CA LEU A 14 2.15 9.75 13.61
C LEU A 14 2.44 11.05 12.84
N ALA A 15 1.42 11.81 12.46
CA ALA A 15 1.58 13.10 11.78
C ALA A 15 2.32 14.15 12.64
N VAL A 16 2.29 14.02 13.96
CA VAL A 16 3.06 14.91 14.86
C VAL A 16 4.56 14.67 14.71
N ASN A 17 4.98 13.41 14.60
CA ASN A 17 6.40 13.03 14.54
C ASN A 17 6.97 12.98 13.12
N LEU A 18 6.09 12.74 12.14
CA LEU A 18 6.43 12.69 10.71
C LEU A 18 5.58 13.74 9.99
N PRO A 19 5.83 15.05 10.16
CA PRO A 19 4.90 16.09 9.70
C PRO A 19 4.93 16.34 8.20
N ARG A 20 6.00 15.90 7.52
CA ARG A 20 6.22 16.25 6.11
C ARG A 20 5.22 15.55 5.19
N PRO A 21 4.59 16.24 4.22
CA PRO A 21 3.56 15.66 3.35
C PRO A 21 4.03 14.40 2.63
N GLU A 22 5.28 14.39 2.14
CA GLU A 22 5.86 13.25 1.41
C GLU A 22 5.96 11.95 2.24
N LEU A 23 5.87 12.05 3.57
CA LEU A 23 5.89 10.90 4.48
C LEU A 23 4.50 10.27 4.70
N LEU A 24 3.47 10.74 3.99
CA LEU A 24 2.11 10.21 4.13
C LEU A 24 2.03 8.69 3.91
N PRO A 25 2.61 8.09 2.86
CA PRO A 25 2.57 6.64 2.68
C PRO A 25 3.24 5.88 3.83
N GLU A 26 4.34 6.42 4.38
CA GLU A 26 5.01 5.84 5.55
C GLU A 26 4.12 5.91 6.80
N ARG A 27 3.43 7.04 7.03
CA ARG A 27 2.47 7.17 8.14
C ARG A 27 1.30 6.19 8.01
N LEU A 28 0.76 6.03 6.81
CA LEU A 28 -0.34 5.10 6.53
C LEU A 28 0.10 3.65 6.76
N ALA A 29 1.27 3.25 6.28
CA ALA A 29 1.83 1.92 6.51
C ALA A 29 2.04 1.66 8.02
N ARG A 30 2.62 2.62 8.75
CA ARG A 30 2.80 2.53 10.20
C ARG A 30 1.48 2.45 10.95
N ALA A 31 0.50 3.28 10.62
CA ALA A 31 -0.82 3.25 11.24
C ALA A 31 -1.52 1.90 10.98
N CYS A 32 -1.42 1.38 9.76
CA CYS A 32 -1.94 0.07 9.38
C CYS A 32 -1.34 -1.06 10.25
N ALA A 33 -0.01 -1.11 10.34
CA ALA A 33 0.69 -2.11 11.16
C ALA A 33 0.42 -1.97 12.67
N GLN A 34 0.03 -0.79 13.16
CA GLN A 34 -0.32 -0.58 14.56
C GLN A 34 -1.71 -1.12 14.94
N VAL A 35 -2.64 -1.19 13.98
CA VAL A 35 -4.05 -1.53 14.27
C VAL A 35 -4.44 -2.91 13.80
N LEU A 36 -3.70 -3.49 12.86
CA LEU A 36 -3.89 -4.86 12.40
C LEU A 36 -2.89 -5.80 13.09
N PRO A 37 -3.24 -7.08 13.32
CA PRO A 37 -2.33 -8.09 13.88
C PRO A 37 -1.31 -8.57 12.83
N VAL A 38 -0.44 -7.65 12.39
CA VAL A 38 0.63 -7.90 11.42
C VAL A 38 1.95 -7.38 11.97
N ASP A 39 3.06 -7.92 11.50
CA ASP A 39 4.40 -7.52 11.94
C ASP A 39 4.95 -6.35 11.13
N GLY A 40 4.34 -6.07 9.98
CA GLY A 40 4.71 -4.94 9.14
C GLY A 40 3.75 -4.70 7.97
N ALA A 41 3.90 -3.55 7.33
CA ALA A 41 3.11 -3.13 6.19
C ALA A 41 3.95 -2.31 5.18
N GLY A 42 3.62 -2.43 3.91
CA GLY A 42 4.15 -1.65 2.79
C GLY A 42 3.01 -1.05 1.97
N ILE A 43 3.27 0.09 1.35
CA ILE A 43 2.37 0.71 0.36
C ILE A 43 3.15 0.94 -0.91
N SER A 44 2.59 0.48 -2.02
CA SER A 44 3.19 0.56 -3.35
C SER A 44 2.23 1.17 -4.35
N HIS A 45 2.77 1.90 -5.33
CA HIS A 45 2.04 2.41 -6.49
C HIS A 45 2.38 1.59 -7.74
N PHE A 46 1.40 1.36 -8.61
CA PHE A 46 1.62 0.71 -9.91
C PHE A 46 1.39 1.73 -11.03
N PHE A 47 2.40 1.92 -11.89
CA PHE A 47 2.29 2.76 -13.09
C PHE A 47 1.80 1.96 -14.30
N THR A 48 2.21 0.69 -14.38
CA THR A 48 1.81 -0.32 -15.36
C THR A 48 1.83 -1.67 -14.64
N ALA A 49 1.33 -2.73 -15.31
CA ALA A 49 1.26 -4.07 -14.74
C ALA A 49 2.59 -4.60 -14.17
N ASP A 50 3.72 -4.14 -14.73
CA ASP A 50 5.09 -4.54 -14.41
C ASP A 50 5.91 -3.45 -13.71
N ARG A 51 5.37 -2.23 -13.53
CA ARG A 51 6.10 -1.10 -12.93
C ARG A 51 5.50 -0.70 -11.59
N ARG A 52 6.05 -1.29 -10.54
CA ARG A 52 5.77 -0.99 -9.14
C ARG A 52 6.79 0.00 -8.57
N LEU A 53 6.33 0.91 -7.71
CA LEU A 53 7.17 1.78 -6.90
C LEU A 53 6.72 1.72 -5.44
N PRO A 54 7.57 1.21 -4.52
CA PRO A 54 7.32 1.31 -3.09
C PRO A 54 7.27 2.78 -2.66
N LEU A 55 6.17 3.20 -2.03
CA LEU A 55 5.94 4.56 -1.57
C LEU A 55 6.27 4.74 -0.09
N GLY A 56 6.04 3.71 0.73
CA GLY A 56 6.28 3.78 2.17
C GLY A 56 6.16 2.40 2.83
N ALA A 57 6.77 2.26 4.01
CA ALA A 57 6.73 1.03 4.80
C ALA A 57 6.65 1.36 6.30
N SER A 58 6.12 0.44 7.10
CA SER A 58 6.01 0.60 8.56
C SER A 58 7.37 0.61 9.26
N ASP A 59 8.33 -0.13 8.72
CA ASP A 59 9.62 -0.41 9.35
C ASP A 59 10.67 -0.83 8.29
N PRO A 60 11.96 -0.92 8.66
CA PRO A 60 13.02 -1.31 7.73
C PRO A 60 12.92 -2.72 7.16
N VAL A 61 12.32 -3.67 7.89
CA VAL A 61 12.15 -5.06 7.44
C VAL A 61 11.09 -5.12 6.34
N SER A 62 9.96 -4.45 6.54
CA SER A 62 8.92 -4.27 5.52
C SER A 62 9.47 -3.56 4.29
N ALA A 63 10.27 -2.51 4.47
CA ALA A 63 10.92 -1.79 3.37
C ALA A 63 11.92 -2.66 2.59
N GLU A 64 12.58 -3.61 3.25
CA GLU A 64 13.45 -4.60 2.60
C GLU A 64 12.61 -5.61 1.79
N ALA A 65 11.53 -6.15 2.37
CA ALA A 65 10.63 -7.07 1.69
C ALA A 65 10.01 -6.48 0.41
N GLU A 66 9.58 -5.22 0.45
CA GLU A 66 9.10 -4.46 -0.73
C GLU A 66 10.17 -4.44 -1.84
N ARG A 67 11.43 -4.15 -1.48
CA ARG A 67 12.58 -4.09 -2.41
C ARG A 67 12.94 -5.45 -2.98
N LEU A 68 12.81 -6.51 -2.19
CA LEU A 68 13.09 -7.88 -2.63
C LEU A 68 12.07 -8.37 -3.66
N GLN A 69 10.77 -8.12 -3.45
CA GLN A 69 9.73 -8.42 -4.44
C GLN A 69 9.98 -7.66 -5.75
N PHE A 70 10.37 -6.38 -5.66
CA PHE A 70 10.72 -5.58 -6.84
C PHE A 70 11.94 -6.16 -7.57
N THR A 71 12.98 -6.56 -6.84
CA THR A 71 14.24 -7.09 -7.41
C THR A 71 14.06 -8.47 -8.03
N ALA A 72 13.26 -9.34 -7.41
CA ALA A 72 12.97 -10.67 -7.95
C ALA A 72 12.18 -10.62 -9.26
N GLY A 73 11.46 -9.52 -9.54
CA GLY A 73 10.58 -9.39 -10.70
C GLY A 73 9.34 -10.29 -10.63
N GLU A 74 9.13 -10.95 -9.49
CA GLU A 74 7.97 -11.76 -9.17
C GLU A 74 7.66 -11.65 -7.67
N GLY A 75 6.43 -11.98 -7.31
CA GLY A 75 6.00 -11.98 -5.93
C GLY A 75 4.50 -11.70 -5.80
N PRO A 76 3.97 -11.86 -4.58
CA PRO A 76 2.56 -11.60 -4.28
C PRO A 76 2.08 -10.29 -4.88
N CYS A 77 2.82 -9.18 -4.66
CA CYS A 77 2.40 -7.81 -5.02
C CYS A 77 2.01 -7.68 -6.50
N LEU A 78 2.87 -8.21 -7.37
CA LEU A 78 2.66 -8.21 -8.82
C LEU A 78 1.45 -9.08 -9.20
N SER A 79 1.29 -10.25 -8.56
CA SER A 79 0.16 -11.14 -8.83
C SER A 79 -1.18 -10.54 -8.41
N ALA A 80 -1.32 -9.92 -7.22
CA ALA A 80 -2.62 -9.32 -6.87
C ALA A 80 -2.93 -8.08 -7.69
N HIS A 81 -1.92 -7.33 -8.12
CA HIS A 81 -2.15 -6.23 -9.05
C HIS A 81 -2.69 -6.76 -10.38
N ALA A 82 -2.10 -7.82 -10.93
CA ALA A 82 -2.54 -8.44 -12.19
C ALA A 82 -3.93 -9.10 -12.07
N GLU A 83 -4.22 -9.79 -10.96
CA GLU A 83 -5.50 -10.46 -10.69
C GLU A 83 -6.58 -9.48 -10.24
N GLY A 84 -6.17 -8.33 -9.71
CA GLY A 84 -7.04 -7.32 -9.09
C GLY A 84 -7.65 -7.76 -7.76
N THR A 85 -7.36 -8.95 -7.25
CA THR A 85 -7.99 -9.53 -6.04
C THR A 85 -7.00 -9.67 -4.89
N PRO A 86 -7.46 -9.62 -3.62
CA PRO A 86 -6.62 -9.92 -2.47
C PRO A 86 -5.89 -11.27 -2.60
N ILE A 87 -4.61 -11.30 -2.22
CA ILE A 87 -3.84 -12.53 -2.13
C ILE A 87 -3.40 -12.74 -0.68
N VAL A 88 -3.62 -13.95 -0.17
CA VAL A 88 -3.17 -14.40 1.15
C VAL A 88 -2.19 -15.54 0.92
N ALA A 89 -0.94 -15.39 1.35
CA ALA A 89 0.11 -16.35 1.09
C ALA A 89 1.01 -16.55 2.32
N GLY A 90 0.91 -17.72 2.94
CA GLY A 90 1.92 -18.22 3.87
C GLY A 90 3.12 -18.84 3.14
N GLU A 91 4.10 -19.31 3.89
CA GLU A 91 5.40 -19.78 3.39
C GLU A 91 5.28 -20.78 2.22
N SER A 92 4.47 -21.84 2.38
CA SER A 92 4.29 -22.86 1.32
C SER A 92 3.64 -22.32 0.04
N THR A 93 2.69 -21.39 0.17
CA THR A 93 2.09 -20.71 -0.98
C THR A 93 3.10 -19.80 -1.67
N ILE A 94 3.93 -19.11 -0.89
CA ILE A 94 5.00 -18.26 -1.43
C ILE A 94 5.98 -19.09 -2.24
N GLU A 95 6.46 -20.20 -1.68
CA GLU A 95 7.39 -21.13 -2.34
C GLU A 95 6.83 -21.72 -3.63
N ALA A 96 5.55 -22.10 -3.62
CA ALA A 96 4.91 -22.74 -4.77
C ALA A 96 4.60 -21.76 -5.91
N ARG A 97 4.20 -20.52 -5.61
CA ARG A 97 3.73 -19.55 -6.62
C ARG A 97 4.82 -18.64 -7.17
N TRP A 98 5.84 -18.31 -6.37
CA TRP A 98 6.90 -17.36 -6.74
C TRP A 98 8.27 -17.94 -6.37
N PRO A 99 8.79 -18.93 -7.11
CA PRO A 99 9.96 -19.72 -6.71
C PRO A 99 11.30 -18.94 -6.62
N ALA A 100 11.43 -17.78 -7.25
CA ALA A 100 12.58 -16.88 -7.16
C ALA A 100 12.52 -15.92 -5.95
N PHE A 101 11.35 -15.74 -5.33
CA PHE A 101 11.16 -14.83 -4.20
C PHE A 101 11.50 -15.39 -2.78
N PRO A 102 11.11 -16.62 -2.37
CA PRO A 102 11.22 -17.06 -0.98
C PRO A 102 12.67 -17.08 -0.49
N GLY A 103 13.60 -17.57 -1.31
CA GLY A 103 15.01 -17.69 -0.93
C GLY A 103 15.63 -16.36 -0.52
N THR A 104 15.35 -15.29 -1.27
CA THR A 104 15.84 -13.96 -0.92
C THR A 104 15.07 -13.37 0.27
N LEU A 105 13.75 -13.60 0.36
CA LEU A 105 12.92 -13.11 1.46
C LEU A 105 13.40 -13.67 2.81
N VAL A 106 13.59 -14.99 2.91
CA VAL A 106 13.96 -15.66 4.17
C VAL A 106 15.42 -15.41 4.58
N THR A 107 16.28 -15.11 3.61
CA THR A 107 17.70 -14.77 3.84
C THR A 107 17.84 -13.37 4.43
N HIS A 108 17.01 -12.43 3.98
CA HIS A 108 17.13 -11.01 4.36
C HIS A 108 16.13 -10.57 5.43
N THR A 109 15.06 -11.35 5.68
CA THR A 109 13.98 -10.96 6.59
C THR A 109 13.42 -12.15 7.39
N PRO A 110 12.81 -11.89 8.56
CA PRO A 110 12.07 -12.90 9.32
C PRO A 110 10.66 -13.19 8.76
N ILE A 111 10.22 -12.52 7.68
CA ILE A 111 8.86 -12.64 7.15
C ILE A 111 8.62 -14.04 6.58
N ARG A 112 7.48 -14.64 6.93
CA ARG A 112 7.05 -15.97 6.45
C ARG A 112 5.65 -16.01 5.87
N GLY A 113 4.95 -14.89 5.88
CA GLY A 113 3.67 -14.76 5.22
C GLY A 113 3.39 -13.34 4.82
N THR A 114 2.50 -13.19 3.84
CA THR A 114 2.09 -11.90 3.33
C THR A 114 0.64 -11.90 2.89
N ILE A 115 -0.02 -10.77 3.10
CA ILE A 115 -1.38 -10.50 2.67
C ILE A 115 -1.33 -9.22 1.86
N LEU A 116 -1.89 -9.27 0.68
CA LEU A 116 -1.77 -8.20 -0.28
C LEU A 116 -3.14 -7.75 -0.73
N LEU A 117 -3.35 -6.45 -0.64
CA LEU A 117 -4.66 -5.84 -0.78
C LEU A 117 -4.56 -4.75 -1.85
N PRO A 118 -5.21 -4.91 -3.01
CA PRO A 118 -5.19 -3.89 -4.05
C PRO A 118 -5.94 -2.64 -3.59
N LEU A 119 -5.31 -1.46 -3.74
CA LEU A 119 -5.95 -0.17 -3.54
C LEU A 119 -6.82 0.12 -4.78
N ARG A 120 -8.11 -0.21 -4.67
CA ARG A 120 -9.08 -0.02 -5.75
C ARG A 120 -9.70 1.38 -5.65
N HIS A 121 -9.48 2.21 -6.66
CA HIS A 121 -10.21 3.47 -6.86
C HIS A 121 -10.24 3.87 -8.34
N GLY A 122 -11.43 4.11 -8.91
CA GLY A 122 -11.57 4.45 -10.33
C GLY A 122 -11.06 3.36 -11.29
N LEU A 123 -11.13 3.61 -12.61
CA LEU A 123 -10.88 2.61 -13.67
C LEU A 123 -9.43 2.08 -13.74
N GLN A 124 -8.50 2.48 -12.88
CA GLN A 124 -7.11 2.00 -12.87
C GLN A 124 -6.61 1.89 -11.43
N GLY A 125 -6.38 0.67 -10.94
CA GLY A 125 -5.90 0.42 -9.57
C GLY A 125 -4.59 1.16 -9.28
N ILE A 126 -4.60 2.03 -8.28
CA ILE A 126 -3.54 3.04 -8.04
C ILE A 126 -2.44 2.50 -7.11
N GLY A 127 -2.61 1.32 -6.51
CA GLY A 127 -1.58 0.76 -5.65
C GLY A 127 -1.95 -0.55 -4.99
N ALA A 128 -1.12 -0.96 -4.04
CA ALA A 128 -1.41 -2.07 -3.15
C ALA A 128 -0.87 -1.79 -1.75
N VAL A 129 -1.50 -2.44 -0.77
CA VAL A 129 -1.01 -2.57 0.59
C VAL A 129 -0.49 -3.99 0.75
N ASP A 130 0.80 -4.12 1.04
CA ASP A 130 1.43 -5.37 1.43
C ASP A 130 1.43 -5.43 2.96
N LEU A 131 0.93 -6.52 3.53
CA LEU A 131 0.98 -6.81 4.96
C LEU A 131 1.89 -8.02 5.17
N TYR A 132 2.72 -7.97 6.19
CA TYR A 132 3.75 -8.95 6.45
C TYR A 132 3.56 -9.58 7.83
N VAL A 133 3.74 -10.90 7.91
CA VAL A 133 3.68 -11.65 9.16
C VAL A 133 4.95 -12.46 9.38
N VAL A 134 5.34 -12.52 10.65
CA VAL A 134 6.53 -13.21 11.17
C VAL A 134 6.07 -14.24 12.20
N PRO A 135 6.62 -15.47 12.21
CA PRO A 135 6.28 -16.45 13.22
C PRO A 135 6.51 -15.92 14.66
N PRO A 136 5.62 -16.23 15.62
CA PRO A 136 4.56 -17.23 15.54
C PRO A 136 3.24 -16.76 14.90
N ASN A 137 3.14 -15.52 14.42
CA ASN A 137 1.96 -15.04 13.71
C ASN A 137 1.88 -15.71 12.33
N ASP A 138 0.66 -15.90 11.84
CA ASP A 138 0.39 -16.44 10.52
C ASP A 138 -0.63 -15.58 9.79
N VAL A 139 -0.71 -15.72 8.46
CA VAL A 139 -1.68 -14.99 7.64
C VAL A 139 -3.12 -15.29 8.05
N ALA A 140 -3.40 -16.43 8.67
CA ALA A 140 -4.70 -16.77 9.23
C ALA A 140 -5.07 -15.95 10.49
N SER A 141 -4.10 -15.31 11.15
CA SER A 141 -4.34 -14.46 12.32
C SER A 141 -5.01 -13.13 11.97
N LEU A 142 -4.98 -12.71 10.70
CA LEU A 142 -5.58 -11.48 10.23
C LEU A 142 -6.99 -11.70 9.68
N SER A 143 -7.94 -10.91 10.16
CA SER A 143 -9.25 -10.77 9.52
C SER A 143 -9.10 -10.04 8.18
N VAL A 144 -9.38 -10.74 7.08
CA VAL A 144 -9.34 -10.15 5.73
C VAL A 144 -10.34 -8.99 5.62
N GLN A 145 -11.49 -9.07 6.31
CA GLN A 145 -12.47 -7.99 6.32
C GLN A 145 -11.92 -6.71 6.99
N ASP A 146 -11.22 -6.87 8.11
CA ASP A 146 -10.60 -5.74 8.82
C ASP A 146 -9.47 -5.13 7.99
N ALA A 147 -8.67 -5.98 7.34
CA ALA A 147 -7.59 -5.54 6.47
C ALA A 147 -8.12 -4.77 5.24
N LEU A 148 -9.23 -5.24 4.65
CA LEU A 148 -9.91 -4.54 3.56
C LEU A 148 -10.49 -3.19 4.02
N ALA A 149 -11.10 -3.12 5.20
CA ALA A 149 -11.63 -1.87 5.74
C ALA A 149 -10.51 -0.83 5.91
N ILE A 150 -9.35 -1.22 6.48
CA ILE A 150 -8.19 -0.32 6.59
C ILE A 150 -7.61 0.05 5.22
N THR A 151 -7.58 -0.90 4.27
CA THR A 151 -7.12 -0.62 2.90
C THR A 151 -8.01 0.41 2.19
N GLU A 152 -9.32 0.37 2.40
CA GLU A 152 -10.26 1.35 1.87
C GLU A 152 -10.00 2.74 2.47
N GLU A 153 -9.77 2.83 3.78
CA GLU A 153 -9.41 4.10 4.44
C GLU A 153 -8.09 4.67 3.93
N ILE A 154 -7.08 3.81 3.70
CA ILE A 154 -5.81 4.22 3.06
C ILE A 154 -6.07 4.84 1.69
N ALA A 155 -6.92 4.20 0.87
CA ALA A 155 -7.28 4.72 -0.45
C ALA A 155 -7.99 6.09 -0.35
N VAL A 156 -8.93 6.26 0.58
CA VAL A 156 -9.63 7.54 0.81
C VAL A 156 -8.66 8.65 1.20
N VAL A 157 -7.73 8.39 2.13
CA VAL A 157 -6.75 9.39 2.57
C VAL A 157 -5.80 9.80 1.45
N LEU A 158 -5.24 8.82 0.71
CA LEU A 158 -4.36 9.09 -0.43
C LEU A 158 -5.07 9.89 -1.53
N GLN A 159 -6.35 9.58 -1.78
CA GLN A 159 -7.15 10.30 -2.76
C GLN A 159 -7.39 11.76 -2.33
N ALA A 160 -7.81 11.98 -1.08
CA ALA A 160 -8.06 13.32 -0.56
C ALA A 160 -6.81 14.21 -0.68
N GLN A 161 -5.64 13.64 -0.38
CA GLN A 161 -4.36 14.34 -0.50
C GLN A 161 -3.98 14.60 -1.96
N SER A 162 -4.19 13.62 -2.85
CA SER A 162 -3.95 13.80 -4.30
C SER A 162 -4.88 14.86 -4.94
N LEU A 163 -6.09 15.06 -4.41
CA LEU A 163 -6.99 16.14 -4.83
C LEU A 163 -6.53 17.49 -4.30
N HIS A 164 -6.14 17.54 -3.03
CA HIS A 164 -5.59 18.74 -2.40
C HIS A 164 -4.34 19.24 -3.14
N ASP A 165 -3.40 18.36 -3.44
CA ASP A 165 -2.16 18.68 -4.16
C ASP A 165 -2.44 19.19 -5.58
N ARG A 166 -3.42 18.61 -6.29
CA ARG A 166 -3.82 19.10 -7.63
C ARG A 166 -4.44 20.50 -7.59
N GLN A 167 -5.17 20.83 -6.52
CA GLN A 167 -5.73 22.17 -6.34
C GLN A 167 -4.65 23.20 -5.97
N HIS A 168 -3.53 22.76 -5.39
CA HIS A 168 -2.44 23.62 -4.92
C HIS A 168 -1.21 23.61 -5.86
N SER A 169 -1.13 22.68 -6.81
CA SER A 169 -0.20 22.77 -7.91
C SER A 169 -0.70 23.90 -8.80
N ASP A 170 -0.25 25.13 -8.52
CA ASP A 170 -0.49 26.27 -9.40
C ASP A 170 0.10 25.92 -10.76
N GLY A 171 -0.76 25.41 -11.63
CA GLY A 171 -0.51 25.40 -13.05
C GLY A 171 -0.35 26.85 -13.51
N PRO A 172 0.30 27.10 -14.66
CA PRO A 172 0.31 28.44 -15.20
C PRO A 172 -1.12 28.97 -15.33
N ALA A 173 -1.37 30.24 -14.97
CA ALA A 173 -2.70 30.85 -14.94
C ALA A 173 -3.52 30.73 -16.25
N TRP A 174 -2.87 30.38 -17.37
CA TRP A 174 -3.53 30.09 -18.64
C TRP A 174 -4.25 28.73 -18.70
N LEU A 175 -3.99 27.81 -17.77
CA LEU A 175 -4.73 26.53 -17.64
C LEU A 175 -6.15 26.73 -17.08
N ASP A 176 -6.37 27.79 -16.30
CA ASP A 176 -7.69 28.17 -15.79
C ASP A 176 -8.49 29.05 -16.76
N ALA A 177 -7.97 29.31 -17.97
CA ALA A 177 -8.69 30.08 -18.96
C ALA A 177 -10.05 29.42 -19.27
N PRO A 178 -11.14 30.20 -19.46
CA PRO A 178 -12.47 29.64 -19.75
C PRO A 178 -12.48 28.66 -20.95
N ALA A 179 -11.61 28.88 -21.94
CA ALA A 179 -11.45 28.01 -23.09
C ALA A 179 -10.76 26.67 -22.77
N ALA A 180 -9.88 26.62 -21.77
CA ALA A 180 -9.25 25.39 -21.29
C ALA A 180 -10.24 24.58 -20.43
N GLN A 181 -10.96 25.23 -19.51
CA GLN A 181 -11.99 24.59 -18.68
C GLN A 181 -13.16 24.01 -19.52
N GLN A 182 -13.60 24.71 -20.57
CA GLN A 182 -14.61 24.20 -21.52
C GLN A 182 -14.18 22.94 -22.27
N ARG A 183 -12.87 22.68 -22.39
CA ARG A 183 -12.32 21.54 -23.12
C ARG A 183 -11.89 20.39 -22.21
N SER A 184 -11.77 20.61 -20.89
CA SER A 184 -11.46 19.57 -19.91
C SER A 184 -12.68 18.77 -19.46
N THR A 185 -13.89 19.25 -19.72
CA THR A 185 -15.13 18.48 -19.57
C THR A 185 -15.40 17.69 -20.86
N VAL A 186 -14.93 16.44 -20.89
CA VAL A 186 -15.31 15.47 -21.94
C VAL A 186 -16.35 14.52 -21.37
N TRP A 187 -17.37 14.24 -22.18
CA TRP A 187 -18.60 13.46 -21.89
C TRP A 187 -18.41 12.21 -21.03
#